data_AF-A0A7J2TQD4-F1
#
_entry.id   AF-A0A7J2TQD4-F1
#
_cell.length_a   1.000
_cell.length_b   1.000
_cell.length_c   1.000
_cell.angle_alpha   90.00
_cell.angle_beta   90.00
_cell.angle_gamma   90.00
#
_symmetry.space_group_name_H-M   'P 1'
#
loop_
_entity.id
_entity.type
_entity.pdbx_description
1 polymer ?
#
loop_
_entity_poly.entity_id
_entity_poly.type
_entity_poly.pdbx_seq_one_letter_code
_entity_poly.pdbx_strand_id
1 'polypeptide(L)'
;MTRQWQLMRDAQTFLEASRLANDALMGIHFVQIARQRGESVSPLHIEKIDKGIELLETISRTLEAREKQETTSSEALSILYVLSQGRMVGGPASLKKMLKDSITELKNFKEGKIEVFEEAEELLEIIASSTSEEALKATSKVRIFMAEAR
;
A
#
# COMPACT_ATOMS: atom_id res chain seq x y z
N MET A 1 -20.91 -6.07 -16.03
CA MET A 1 -20.36 -6.31 -14.68
C MET A 1 -21.42 -5.85 -13.67
N THR A 2 -21.82 -6.66 -12.68
CA THR A 2 -22.82 -6.22 -11.68
C THR A 2 -22.15 -5.42 -10.57
N ARG A 3 -22.91 -4.58 -9.85
CA ARG A 3 -22.39 -3.78 -8.72
C ARG A 3 -21.75 -4.65 -7.62
N GLN A 4 -22.25 -5.86 -7.40
CA GLN A 4 -21.69 -6.83 -6.45
C GLN A 4 -20.30 -7.32 -6.91
N TRP A 5 -20.13 -7.63 -8.19
CA TRP A 5 -18.84 -8.03 -8.76
C TRP A 5 -17.77 -6.94 -8.63
N GLN A 6 -18.16 -5.67 -8.84
CA GLN A 6 -17.23 -4.55 -8.64
C GLN A 6 -16.79 -4.44 -7.17
N LEU A 7 -17.72 -4.55 -6.22
CA LEU A 7 -17.40 -4.49 -4.78
C LEU A 7 -16.51 -5.64 -4.31
N MET A 8 -16.69 -6.86 -4.84
CA MET A 8 -15.80 -7.98 -4.53
C MET A 8 -14.39 -7.76 -5.08
N ARG A 9 -14.28 -7.23 -6.30
CA ARG A 9 -12.99 -6.88 -6.91
C ARG A 9 -12.26 -5.79 -6.13
N ASP A 10 -12.99 -4.75 -5.71
CA ASP A 10 -12.44 -3.68 -4.89
C ASP A 10 -11.97 -4.22 -3.52
N ALA A 11 -12.77 -5.07 -2.87
CA ALA A 11 -12.39 -5.71 -1.60
C ALA A 11 -11.12 -6.55 -1.73
N GLN A 12 -10.98 -7.33 -2.81
CA GLN A 12 -9.76 -8.12 -3.08
C GLN A 12 -8.55 -7.22 -3.29
N THR A 13 -8.71 -6.14 -4.06
CA THR A 13 -7.65 -5.16 -4.32
C THR A 13 -7.17 -4.52 -3.01
N PHE A 14 -8.10 -4.14 -2.14
CA PHE A 14 -7.79 -3.55 -0.84
C PHE A 14 -7.12 -4.54 0.12
N LEU A 15 -7.59 -5.79 0.17
CA LEU A 15 -6.96 -6.83 0.99
C LEU A 15 -5.53 -7.12 0.53
N GLU A 16 -5.29 -7.17 -0.78
CA GLU A 16 -3.96 -7.41 -1.32
C GLU A 16 -3.01 -6.24 -1.02
N ALA A 17 -3.46 -4.99 -1.19
CA ALA A 17 -2.67 -3.82 -0.82
C ALA A 17 -2.34 -3.81 0.68
N SER A 18 -3.31 -4.14 1.54
CA SER A 18 -3.11 -4.27 2.99
C SER A 18 -2.09 -5.35 3.33
N ARG A 19 -2.19 -6.51 2.67
CA ARG A 19 -1.27 -7.64 2.88
C ARG A 19 0.16 -7.26 2.48
N LEU A 20 0.34 -6.68 1.30
CA LEU A 20 1.66 -6.27 0.79
C LEU A 20 2.31 -5.21 1.68
N ALA A 21 1.54 -4.24 2.18
CA ALA A 21 2.04 -3.23 3.10
C ALA A 21 2.46 -3.83 4.45
N ASN A 22 1.65 -4.72 5.03
CA ASN A 22 2.00 -5.44 6.27
C ASN A 22 3.22 -6.36 6.09
N ASP A 23 3.32 -7.04 4.95
CA ASP A 23 4.48 -7.87 4.63
C ASP A 23 5.75 -7.02 4.57
N ALA A 24 5.69 -5.85 3.95
CA ALA A 24 6.81 -4.90 3.89
C ALA A 24 7.23 -4.42 5.29
N LEU A 25 6.28 -3.97 6.13
CA LEU A 25 6.53 -3.57 7.53
C LEU A 25 7.19 -4.70 8.34
N MET A 26 6.70 -5.92 8.18
CA MET A 26 7.30 -7.09 8.80
C MET A 26 8.73 -7.36 8.28
N GLY A 27 8.94 -7.27 6.96
CA GLY A 27 10.25 -7.44 6.34
C GLY A 27 11.27 -6.44 6.91
N ILE A 28 10.87 -5.17 6.97
CA ILE A 28 11.60 -4.08 7.60
C ILE A 28 12.00 -4.43 9.03
N HIS A 29 11.03 -4.80 9.87
CA HIS A 29 11.26 -5.09 11.29
C HIS A 29 12.28 -6.22 11.50
N PHE A 30 12.17 -7.30 10.73
CA PHE A 30 13.13 -8.40 10.81
C PHE A 30 14.52 -8.03 10.31
N VAL A 31 14.62 -7.17 9.28
CA VAL A 31 15.92 -6.64 8.83
C VAL A 31 16.57 -5.79 9.92
N GLN A 32 15.80 -4.93 10.61
CA GLN A 32 16.30 -4.14 11.74
C GLN A 32 16.83 -5.05 12.86
N ILE A 33 16.06 -6.06 13.26
CA ILE A 33 16.47 -7.02 14.31
C ILE A 33 17.76 -7.74 13.91
N ALA A 34 17.83 -8.27 12.68
CA ALA A 34 19.01 -8.99 12.21
C ALA A 34 20.26 -8.09 12.26
N ARG A 35 20.16 -6.85 11.76
CA ARG A 35 21.26 -5.88 11.81
C ARG A 35 21.67 -5.53 13.23
N GLN A 36 20.72 -5.27 14.12
CA GLN A 36 21.00 -4.97 15.54
C GLN A 36 21.71 -6.12 16.26
N ARG A 37 21.47 -7.36 15.85
CA ARG A 37 22.13 -8.57 16.38
C ARG A 37 23.45 -8.91 15.70
N GLY A 38 23.85 -8.16 14.66
CA GLY A 38 25.00 -8.50 13.82
C GLY A 38 24.79 -9.78 12.99
N GLU A 39 23.53 -10.18 12.77
CA GLU A 39 23.14 -11.35 11.99
C GLU A 39 23.01 -11.00 10.50
N SER A 40 23.19 -12.01 9.64
CA SER A 40 22.94 -11.85 8.21
C SER A 40 21.45 -11.68 7.93
N VAL A 41 21.09 -10.66 7.16
CA VAL A 41 19.71 -10.43 6.74
C VAL A 41 19.25 -11.53 5.78
N SER A 42 18.11 -12.15 6.08
CA SER A 42 17.55 -13.20 5.22
C SER A 42 16.95 -12.60 3.93
N PRO A 43 17.22 -13.20 2.75
CA PRO A 43 16.69 -12.73 1.46
C PRO A 43 15.16 -12.63 1.41
N LEU A 44 14.44 -13.48 2.14
CA LEU A 44 12.99 -13.46 2.21
C LEU A 44 12.46 -12.12 2.76
N HIS A 45 13.17 -11.53 3.72
CA HIS A 45 12.75 -10.27 4.35
C HIS A 45 13.03 -9.09 3.41
N ILE A 46 14.11 -9.17 2.64
CA ILE A 46 14.41 -8.22 1.57
C ILE A 46 13.34 -8.29 0.48
N GLU A 47 12.91 -9.49 0.07
CA GLU A 47 11.85 -9.66 -0.93
C GLU A 47 10.52 -9.03 -0.49
N LYS A 48 10.19 -9.09 0.81
CA LYS A 48 9.01 -8.42 1.37
C LYS A 48 9.10 -6.90 1.25
N ILE A 49 10.28 -6.33 1.49
CA ILE A 49 10.53 -4.89 1.29
C ILE A 49 10.38 -4.54 -0.20
N ASP A 50 10.92 -5.36 -1.10
CA ASP A 50 10.80 -5.15 -2.55
C ASP A 50 9.33 -5.14 -3.01
N LYS A 51 8.50 -6.05 -2.50
CA LYS A 51 7.06 -6.06 -2.76
C LYS A 51 6.35 -4.78 -2.25
N GLY A 52 6.79 -4.25 -1.11
CA GLY A 52 6.33 -2.95 -0.61
C GLY A 52 6.71 -1.80 -1.54
N ILE A 53 7.95 -1.79 -2.03
CA ILE A 53 8.42 -0.80 -3.02
C ILE A 53 7.60 -0.87 -4.31
N GLU A 54 7.35 -2.08 -4.84
CA GLU A 54 6.54 -2.28 -6.05
C GLU A 54 5.10 -1.78 -5.88
N LEU A 55 4.51 -1.97 -4.69
CA LEU A 55 3.20 -1.42 -4.34
C LEU A 55 3.23 0.12 -4.42
N LEU A 56 4.20 0.77 -3.76
CA LEU A 56 4.33 2.23 -3.77
C LEU A 56 4.61 2.77 -5.18
N GLU A 57 5.44 2.10 -5.98
CA GLU A 57 5.72 2.46 -7.37
C GLU A 57 4.46 2.34 -8.25
N THR A 58 3.61 1.34 -7.99
CA THR A 58 2.33 1.17 -8.69
C THR A 58 1.35 2.29 -8.34
N ILE A 59 1.25 2.65 -7.06
CA ILE A 59 0.44 3.79 -6.60
C ILE A 59 0.94 5.09 -7.24
N SER A 60 2.26 5.32 -7.23
CA SER A 60 2.91 6.50 -7.81
C SER A 60 2.62 6.62 -9.31
N ARG A 61 2.85 5.54 -10.10
CA ARG A 61 2.54 5.52 -11.53
C ARG A 61 1.07 5.81 -11.81
N THR A 62 0.19 5.31 -10.96
CA THR A 62 -1.26 5.53 -11.12
C THR A 62 -1.63 6.98 -10.85
N LEU A 63 -0.97 7.62 -9.87
CA LEU A 63 -1.17 9.04 -9.58
C LEU A 63 -0.74 9.90 -10.78
N GLU A 64 0.42 9.60 -11.38
CA GLU A 64 0.93 10.29 -12.56
C GLU A 64 0.04 10.12 -13.79
N ALA A 65 -0.44 8.89 -14.04
CA ALA A 65 -1.37 8.62 -15.13
C ALA A 65 -2.67 9.42 -14.97
N ARG A 66 -3.18 9.53 -13.73
CA ARG A 66 -4.37 10.35 -13.43
C ARG A 66 -4.11 11.84 -13.69
N GLU A 67 -2.95 12.37 -13.31
CA GLU A 67 -2.55 13.76 -13.59
C GLU A 67 -2.51 14.05 -15.10
N LYS A 68 -2.05 13.08 -15.90
CA LYS A 68 -1.95 13.17 -17.36
C LYS A 68 -3.23 12.81 -18.11
N GLN A 69 -4.31 12.49 -17.40
CA GLN A 69 -5.58 12.00 -17.98
C GLN A 69 -5.41 10.73 -18.83
N GLU A 70 -4.41 9.91 -18.49
CA GLU A 70 -4.15 8.63 -19.15
C GLU A 70 -5.07 7.54 -18.59
N THR A 71 -5.31 6.51 -19.41
CA THR A 71 -6.13 5.37 -18.99
C THR A 71 -5.39 4.55 -17.93
N THR A 72 -6.00 4.42 -16.75
CA THR A 72 -5.45 3.66 -15.61
C THR A 72 -6.41 2.57 -15.17
N SER A 73 -5.88 1.50 -14.57
CA SER A 73 -6.75 0.42 -14.06
C SER A 73 -7.59 0.91 -12.88
N SER A 74 -8.83 0.42 -12.79
CA SER A 74 -9.74 0.78 -11.69
C SER A 74 -9.19 0.39 -10.32
N GLU A 75 -8.43 -0.70 -10.24
CA GLU A 75 -7.86 -1.24 -9.00
C GLU A 75 -6.87 -0.27 -8.36
N ALA A 76 -5.97 0.30 -9.17
CA ALA A 76 -4.99 1.23 -8.67
C ALA A 76 -5.60 2.59 -8.30
N LEU A 77 -6.67 3.00 -9.01
CA LEU A 77 -7.46 4.19 -8.65
C LEU A 77 -8.16 4.03 -7.30
N SER A 78 -8.62 2.83 -6.96
CA SER A 78 -9.24 2.54 -5.67
C SER A 78 -8.26 2.76 -4.52
N ILE A 79 -7.00 2.30 -4.63
CA ILE A 79 -5.97 2.52 -3.59
C ILE A 79 -5.65 4.01 -3.43
N LEU A 80 -5.48 4.73 -4.55
CA LEU A 80 -5.26 6.19 -4.51
C LEU A 80 -6.42 6.95 -3.87
N TYR A 81 -7.66 6.51 -4.13
CA TYR A 81 -8.84 7.11 -3.52
C TYR A 81 -8.76 6.97 -2.00
N VAL A 82 -8.46 5.78 -1.48
CA VAL A 82 -8.31 5.54 -0.03
C VAL A 82 -7.22 6.44 0.56
N LEU A 83 -6.05 6.54 -0.08
CA LEU A 83 -4.97 7.41 0.39
C LEU A 83 -5.34 8.89 0.39
N SER A 84 -6.15 9.33 -0.57
CA SER A 84 -6.65 10.71 -0.62
C SER A 84 -7.71 11.03 0.45
N GLN A 85 -8.37 10.01 1.02
CA GLN A 85 -9.32 10.18 2.13
C GLN A 85 -8.63 10.13 3.50
N GLY A 86 -7.44 9.52 3.59
CA GLY A 86 -6.60 9.57 4.77
C GLY A 86 -6.23 11.02 5.09
N ARG A 87 -6.60 11.50 6.29
CA ARG A 87 -6.49 12.90 6.72
C ARG A 87 -5.08 13.51 6.72
N MET A 88 -4.04 12.75 6.34
CA MET A 88 -2.63 13.16 6.44
C MET A 88 -2.02 13.70 5.14
N VAL A 89 -2.70 13.56 4.00
CA VAL A 89 -2.12 13.92 2.72
C VAL A 89 -2.60 15.30 2.30
N GLY A 90 -1.72 16.31 2.38
CA GLY A 90 -1.98 17.72 2.04
C GLY A 90 -2.27 18.01 0.55
N GLY A 91 -2.91 17.08 -0.16
CA GLY A 91 -3.22 17.14 -1.58
C GLY A 91 -2.33 16.23 -2.46
N PRO A 92 -2.63 16.13 -3.77
CA PRO A 92 -1.96 15.21 -4.69
C PRO A 92 -0.44 15.42 -4.81
N ALA A 93 0.02 16.68 -4.78
CA ALA A 93 1.45 17.00 -4.85
C ALA A 93 2.21 16.48 -3.61
N SER A 94 1.61 16.63 -2.42
CA SER A 94 2.16 16.10 -1.17
C SER A 94 2.19 14.59 -1.17
N LEU A 95 1.15 13.92 -1.71
CA LEU A 95 1.13 12.46 -1.87
C LEU A 95 2.26 11.97 -2.76
N LYS A 96 2.46 12.64 -3.91
CA LYS A 96 3.48 12.29 -4.88
C LYS A 96 4.88 12.41 -4.27
N LYS A 97 5.12 13.49 -3.52
CA LYS A 97 6.36 13.70 -2.80
C LYS A 97 6.58 12.59 -1.77
N MET A 98 5.61 12.36 -0.89
CA MET A 98 5.65 11.32 0.14
C MET A 98 5.93 9.94 -0.47
N LEU A 99 5.21 9.55 -1.54
CA LEU A 99 5.47 8.28 -2.25
C LEU A 99 6.91 8.18 -2.75
N LYS A 100 7.44 9.25 -3.36
CA LYS A 100 8.81 9.25 -3.90
C LYS A 100 9.85 9.16 -2.80
N ASP A 101 9.65 9.90 -1.71
CA ASP A 101 10.57 9.96 -0.59
C ASP A 101 10.56 8.60 0.14
N SER A 102 9.39 8.03 0.43
CA SER A 102 9.24 6.67 0.99
C SER A 102 9.88 5.58 0.11
N ILE A 103 9.69 5.61 -1.22
CA ILE A 103 10.34 4.65 -2.14
C ILE A 103 11.87 4.75 -2.04
N THR A 104 12.38 5.98 -2.01
CA THR A 104 13.82 6.24 -1.93
C THR A 104 14.38 5.76 -0.60
N GLU A 105 13.67 6.03 0.48
CA GLU A 105 13.98 5.62 1.83
C GLU A 105 14.05 4.10 1.97
N LEU A 106 13.04 3.37 1.47
CA LEU A 106 13.03 1.89 1.45
C LEU A 106 14.18 1.30 0.65
N LYS A 107 14.52 1.88 -0.52
CA LYS A 107 15.65 1.43 -1.34
C LYS A 107 16.98 1.62 -0.60
N ASN A 108 17.18 2.79 0.02
CA ASN A 108 18.38 3.07 0.81
C ASN A 108 18.47 2.16 2.05
N PHE A 109 17.34 1.92 2.73
CA PHE A 109 17.29 1.04 3.89
C PHE A 109 17.64 -0.40 3.49
N LYS A 110 17.06 -0.90 2.39
CA LYS A 110 17.34 -2.22 1.83
C LYS A 110 18.83 -2.42 1.54
N GLU A 111 19.46 -1.41 0.95
CA GLU A 111 20.89 -1.40 0.62
C GLU A 111 21.81 -1.16 1.83
N GLY A 112 21.27 -0.90 3.03
CA GLY A 112 22.03 -0.65 4.25
C GLY A 112 22.70 0.73 4.28
N LYS A 113 22.27 1.66 3.43
CA LYS A 113 22.76 3.04 3.40
C LYS A 113 22.20 3.90 4.53
N ILE A 114 21.04 3.53 5.04
CA ILE A 114 20.38 4.14 6.19
C ILE A 114 19.84 3.05 7.12
N GLU A 115 19.74 3.39 8.41
CA GLU A 115 19.21 2.51 9.46
C GLU A 115 17.86 2.96 10.00
N VAL A 116 17.56 4.26 9.86
CA VAL A 116 16.33 4.91 10.30
C VAL A 116 15.52 5.32 9.08
N PHE A 117 14.22 5.10 9.16
CA PHE A 117 13.24 5.58 8.20
C PHE A 117 11.95 5.88 8.96
N GLU A 118 11.19 6.88 8.53
CA GLU A 118 9.97 7.31 9.23
C GLU A 118 8.82 7.50 8.23
N GLU A 119 9.09 8.19 7.11
CA GLU A 119 8.08 8.47 6.09
C GLU A 119 7.57 7.19 5.41
N ALA A 120 8.47 6.24 5.12
CA ALA A 120 8.10 4.96 4.54
C ALA A 120 7.27 4.08 5.49
N GLU A 121 7.58 4.10 6.79
CA GLU A 121 6.83 3.32 7.78
C GLU A 121 5.41 3.85 7.90
N GLU A 122 5.28 5.16 8.12
CA GLU A 122 4.00 5.85 8.24
C GLU A 122 3.12 5.62 7.00
N LEU A 123 3.68 5.76 5.80
CA LEU A 123 2.94 5.54 4.57
C LEU A 123 2.45 4.09 4.43
N LEU A 124 3.28 3.11 4.77
CA LEU A 124 2.91 1.69 4.72
C LEU A 124 1.83 1.37 5.77
N GLU A 125 1.90 1.95 6.97
CA GLU A 125 0.86 1.81 8.00
C GLU A 125 -0.49 2.41 7.55
N ILE A 126 -0.45 3.60 6.94
CA ILE A 126 -1.65 4.23 6.37
C ILE A 126 -2.27 3.34 5.29
N ILE A 127 -1.45 2.79 4.39
CA ILE A 127 -1.95 1.88 3.34
C ILE A 127 -2.54 0.63 3.99
N ALA A 128 -1.83 0.00 4.92
CA ALA A 128 -2.26 -1.24 5.58
C ALA A 128 -3.61 -1.08 6.29
N SER A 129 -3.74 -0.02 7.09
CA SER A 129 -4.94 0.26 7.89
C SER A 129 -6.12 0.71 7.04
N SER A 130 -5.91 1.70 6.16
CA SER A 130 -7.00 2.32 5.39
C SER A 130 -7.57 1.35 4.35
N THR A 131 -6.74 0.53 3.71
CA THR A 131 -7.24 -0.47 2.76
C THR A 131 -7.94 -1.63 3.47
N SER A 132 -7.48 -2.06 4.65
CA SER A 132 -8.19 -3.06 5.46
C SER A 132 -9.60 -2.60 5.85
N GLU A 133 -9.74 -1.33 6.27
CA GLU A 133 -11.03 -0.74 6.60
C GLU A 133 -11.99 -0.72 5.40
N GLU A 134 -11.50 -0.34 4.22
CA GLU A 134 -12.31 -0.29 3.00
C GLU A 134 -12.67 -1.69 2.49
N ALA A 135 -11.78 -2.68 2.65
CA ALA A 135 -12.11 -4.08 2.39
C ALA A 135 -13.27 -4.58 3.26
N LEU A 136 -13.28 -4.23 4.55
CA LEU A 136 -14.36 -4.59 5.47
C LEU A 136 -15.69 -3.93 5.10
N LYS A 137 -15.65 -2.65 4.70
CA LYS A 137 -16.83 -1.90 4.21
C LYS A 137 -17.38 -2.52 2.92
N ALA A 138 -16.53 -2.81 1.95
CA ALA A 138 -16.92 -3.42 0.68
C ALA A 138 -17.54 -4.81 0.90
N THR A 139 -16.89 -5.65 1.70
CA THR A 139 -17.38 -7.01 2.04
C THR A 139 -18.72 -6.97 2.78
N SER A 140 -18.91 -6.01 3.68
CA SER A 140 -20.18 -5.85 4.41
C SER A 140 -21.33 -5.40 3.48
N LYS A 141 -21.07 -4.53 2.51
CA LYS A 141 -22.06 -4.14 1.48
C LYS A 141 -22.46 -5.33 0.61
N VAL A 142 -21.52 -6.19 0.22
CA VAL A 142 -21.83 -7.41 -0.54
C VAL A 142 -22.77 -8.32 0.27
N ARG A 143 -22.50 -8.52 1.57
CA ARG A 143 -23.38 -9.32 2.44
C ARG A 143 -24.80 -8.76 2.52
N ILE A 144 -24.96 -7.44 2.63
CA ILE A 144 -26.27 -6.78 2.63
C ILE A 144 -27.01 -7.06 1.31
N PHE A 145 -26.37 -6.83 0.16
CA PHE A 145 -27.00 -7.08 -1.13
C PHE A 145 -27.36 -8.56 -1.35
N MET A 146 -26.57 -9.49 -0.82
CA MET A 146 -26.89 -10.92 -0.87
C MET A 146 -28.06 -11.31 0.03
N ALA A 147 -28.28 -10.59 1.13
CA ALA A 147 -29.42 -10.80 2.03
C ALA A 147 -30.71 -10.19 1.47
N GLU A 148 -30.62 -9.03 0.83
CA GLU A 148 -31.76 -8.33 0.20
C GLU A 148 -32.22 -8.98 -1.12
N ALA A 149 -31.37 -9.78 -1.77
CA ALA A 149 -31.70 -10.51 -2.98
C ALA A 149 -32.39 -11.88 -2.71
N ARG A 150 -32.68 -12.19 -1.45
CA ARG A 150 -33.44 -13.38 -1.00
C ARG A 150 -34.89 -13.01 -0.73
#